data_AF-A8LHQ8-F1
#
_entry.id   AF-A8LHQ8-F1
#
_cell.length_a   1.000
_cell.length_b   1.000
_cell.length_c   1.000
_cell.angle_alpha   90.00
_cell.angle_beta   90.00
_cell.angle_gamma   90.00
#
_symmetry.space_group_name_H-M   'P 1'
#
loop_
_entity.id
_entity.type
_entity.pdbx_description
1 polymer ?
#
loop_
_entity_poly.entity_id
_entity_poly.type
_entity_poly.pdbx_seq_one_letter_code
_entity_poly.pdbx_strand_id
1 'polypeptide(L)'
;MRRIVGPAMGVLLLSSVTVTAQDRDQTLADIRQELSVLYVELQSLKREQSTTGAPQISLPPNALDRLNTLEQELSRLTAKTEQLEFRIDRIVRDGTNRIGDLEFRLVELEGGDLSQLGETTTLGGEDVPRPAPPVPGPGPETPQLAVAEQADFDAAQALLDNGDAAGAAEAFAAYTQTYPGSPLVAEAHYLRGQAEAAQGQWSRAARAYLESFSGSPDGPRAPEALYRLGLSLAELGQRDEACITLREVSVRFPGGAPSIGANTARGELACP
;
A
#
# COMPACT_ATOMS: atom_id res chain seq x y z
N MET A 1 -27.73 -35.57 -86.22
CA MET A 1 -26.58 -36.18 -86.94
C MET A 1 -25.30 -35.44 -86.53
N ARG A 2 -24.27 -36.20 -86.11
CA ARG A 2 -22.80 -35.92 -86.08
C ARG A 2 -22.29 -34.67 -85.31
N ARG A 3 -21.53 -34.80 -84.20
CA ARG A 3 -20.10 -35.26 -84.03
C ARG A 3 -19.09 -34.19 -84.53
N ILE A 4 -17.98 -33.78 -83.91
CA ILE A 4 -17.04 -34.33 -82.88
C ILE A 4 -15.94 -33.22 -82.61
N VAL A 5 -15.55 -32.87 -81.36
CA VAL A 5 -14.35 -33.25 -80.53
C VAL A 5 -13.11 -32.33 -80.57
N GLY A 6 -12.53 -32.08 -79.37
CA GLY A 6 -11.11 -31.81 -79.05
C GLY A 6 -10.89 -31.74 -77.51
N PRO A 7 -9.74 -32.17 -76.92
CA PRO A 7 -9.69 -32.88 -75.61
C PRO A 7 -8.87 -32.21 -74.46
N ALA A 8 -8.99 -32.72 -73.20
CA ALA A 8 -7.87 -32.99 -72.26
C ALA A 8 -8.29 -33.52 -70.85
N MET A 9 -7.76 -34.72 -70.51
CA MET A 9 -7.03 -35.17 -69.30
C MET A 9 -7.64 -35.38 -67.87
N GLY A 10 -7.40 -36.62 -67.36
CA GLY A 10 -7.15 -37.02 -65.94
C GLY A 10 -8.32 -37.66 -65.17
N VAL A 11 -8.21 -38.60 -64.19
CA VAL A 11 -7.17 -39.40 -63.50
C VAL A 11 -7.91 -40.46 -62.61
N LEU A 12 -7.32 -41.67 -62.44
CA LEU A 12 -7.43 -42.74 -61.39
C LEU A 12 -8.75 -43.14 -60.66
N LEU A 13 -8.73 -44.33 -60.01
CA LEU A 13 -9.44 -44.85 -58.79
C LEU A 13 -9.74 -46.37 -59.01
N LEU A 14 -9.78 -47.34 -58.07
CA LEU A 14 -9.64 -47.52 -56.61
C LEU A 14 -9.68 -49.04 -56.33
N SER A 15 -9.18 -49.52 -55.19
CA SER A 15 -9.56 -50.85 -54.64
C SER A 15 -9.72 -50.82 -53.11
N SER A 16 -10.98 -51.03 -52.70
CA SER A 16 -11.54 -51.73 -51.52
C SER A 16 -11.17 -51.36 -50.07
N VAL A 17 -12.23 -51.00 -49.33
CA VAL A 17 -12.36 -50.82 -47.88
C VAL A 17 -13.40 -51.82 -47.36
N THR A 18 -13.24 -52.35 -46.14
CA THR A 18 -14.36 -52.56 -45.20
C THR A 18 -13.90 -52.41 -43.76
N VAL A 19 -14.66 -51.64 -42.96
CA VAL A 19 -15.35 -52.01 -41.70
C VAL A 19 -15.64 -50.72 -40.89
N THR A 20 -16.86 -50.70 -40.34
CA THR A 20 -17.74 -49.64 -39.79
C THR A 20 -17.19 -48.58 -38.81
N ALA A 21 -17.60 -47.32 -39.00
CA ALA A 21 -17.34 -46.17 -38.11
C ALA A 21 -18.55 -45.20 -38.01
N GLN A 22 -19.77 -45.72 -37.77
CA GLN A 22 -21.01 -44.95 -37.98
C GLN A 22 -21.76 -44.51 -36.70
N ASP A 23 -21.14 -44.50 -35.52
CA ASP A 23 -21.83 -44.24 -34.24
C ASP A 23 -21.24 -43.10 -33.37
N ARG A 24 -20.36 -42.25 -33.94
CA ARG A 24 -19.74 -41.10 -33.23
C ARG A 24 -20.38 -39.74 -33.51
N ASP A 25 -21.17 -39.62 -34.57
CA ASP A 25 -21.80 -38.35 -34.95
C ASP A 25 -23.11 -38.07 -34.17
N GLN A 26 -23.76 -39.12 -33.66
CA GLN A 26 -24.97 -38.96 -32.84
C GLN A 26 -24.67 -38.32 -31.48
N THR A 27 -23.49 -38.56 -30.89
CA THR A 27 -23.13 -38.00 -29.58
C THR A 27 -22.84 -36.49 -29.60
N LEU A 28 -22.38 -35.95 -30.74
CA LEU A 28 -21.93 -34.55 -30.79
C LEU A 28 -23.10 -33.57 -30.98
N ALA A 29 -24.13 -34.00 -31.71
CA ALA A 29 -25.39 -33.27 -31.79
C ALA A 29 -26.11 -33.26 -30.44
N ASP A 30 -26.11 -34.40 -29.74
CA ASP A 30 -26.74 -34.54 -28.42
C ASP A 30 -26.05 -33.66 -27.37
N ILE A 31 -24.71 -33.66 -27.31
CA ILE A 31 -23.94 -32.78 -26.41
C ILE A 31 -24.23 -31.30 -26.68
N ARG A 32 -24.37 -30.89 -27.94
CA ARG A 32 -24.71 -29.49 -28.28
C ARG A 32 -26.12 -29.12 -27.85
N GLN A 33 -27.05 -30.06 -27.94
CA GLN A 33 -28.41 -29.87 -27.50
C GLN A 33 -28.48 -29.79 -25.97
N GLU A 34 -27.78 -30.68 -25.26
CA GLU A 34 -27.64 -30.63 -23.79
C GLU A 34 -27.01 -29.31 -23.32
N LEU A 35 -25.95 -28.82 -23.98
CA LEU A 35 -25.32 -27.54 -23.63
C LEU A 35 -26.27 -26.35 -23.79
N SER A 36 -27.17 -26.39 -24.79
CA SER A 36 -28.13 -25.31 -25.02
C SER A 36 -29.24 -25.29 -23.95
N VAL A 37 -29.66 -26.47 -23.48
CA VAL A 37 -30.61 -26.60 -22.37
C VAL A 37 -29.98 -26.09 -21.07
N LEU A 38 -28.73 -26.49 -20.79
CA LEU A 38 -28.00 -26.08 -19.59
C LEU A 38 -27.83 -24.55 -19.51
N TYR A 39 -27.59 -23.90 -20.66
CA TYR A 39 -27.45 -22.44 -20.71
C TYR A 39 -28.75 -21.71 -20.34
N VAL A 40 -29.90 -22.24 -20.77
CA VAL A 40 -31.22 -21.67 -20.46
C VAL A 40 -31.56 -21.87 -18.98
N GLU A 41 -31.24 -23.04 -18.41
CA GLU A 41 -31.40 -23.31 -16.97
C GLU A 41 -30.51 -22.38 -16.12
N LEU A 42 -29.28 -22.09 -16.54
CA LEU A 42 -28.41 -21.13 -15.85
C LEU A 42 -29.02 -19.72 -15.82
N GLN A 43 -29.68 -19.31 -16.91
CA GLN A 43 -30.37 -18.03 -16.97
C GLN A 43 -31.70 -18.01 -16.20
N SER A 44 -32.37 -19.15 -16.00
CA SER A 44 -33.54 -19.24 -15.12
C SER A 44 -33.10 -19.22 -13.65
N LEU A 45 -32.09 -20.00 -13.28
CA LEU A 45 -31.50 -20.02 -11.93
C LEU A 45 -30.97 -18.65 -11.51
N LYS A 46 -30.33 -17.90 -12.41
CA LYS A 46 -29.89 -16.52 -12.12
C LYS A 46 -31.08 -15.58 -11.89
N ARG A 47 -32.18 -15.76 -12.62
CA ARG A 47 -33.42 -14.99 -12.40
C ARG A 47 -34.10 -15.41 -11.12
N GLU A 48 -34.10 -16.71 -10.79
CA GLU A 48 -34.60 -17.22 -9.52
C GLU A 48 -33.77 -16.69 -8.35
N GLN A 49 -32.44 -16.68 -8.41
CA GLN A 49 -31.61 -16.05 -7.37
C GLN A 49 -31.83 -14.54 -7.23
N SER A 50 -32.16 -13.86 -8.33
CA SER A 50 -32.52 -12.44 -8.33
C SER A 50 -33.95 -12.20 -7.78
N THR A 51 -34.83 -13.21 -7.86
CA THR A 51 -36.25 -13.11 -7.43
C THR A 51 -36.50 -13.70 -6.03
N THR A 52 -35.69 -14.65 -5.58
CA THR A 52 -35.60 -15.07 -4.17
C THR A 52 -34.57 -14.17 -3.50
N GLY A 53 -35.02 -12.99 -3.06
CA GLY A 53 -34.20 -12.05 -2.31
C GLY A 53 -33.50 -12.75 -1.13
N ALA A 54 -32.20 -12.96 -1.27
CA ALA A 54 -31.32 -13.37 -0.17
C ALA A 54 -31.40 -12.29 0.94
N PRO A 55 -31.33 -12.71 2.21
CA PRO A 55 -31.85 -11.94 3.34
C PRO A 55 -31.19 -10.56 3.39
N GLN A 56 -32.03 -9.52 3.49
CA GLN A 56 -31.58 -8.22 3.98
C GLN A 56 -31.01 -8.46 5.38
N ILE A 57 -29.69 -8.52 5.50
CA ILE A 57 -29.02 -8.46 6.80
C ILE A 57 -29.39 -7.10 7.36
N SER A 58 -30.38 -7.06 8.25
CA SER A 58 -30.69 -5.86 9.02
C SER A 58 -29.55 -5.70 10.03
N LEU A 59 -28.50 -5.02 9.60
CA LEU A 59 -27.43 -4.57 10.47
C LEU A 59 -28.07 -3.64 11.52
N PRO A 60 -27.80 -3.84 12.83
CA PRO A 60 -28.22 -2.86 13.81
C PRO A 60 -27.60 -1.50 13.43
N PRO A 61 -28.30 -0.38 13.68
CA PRO A 61 -27.95 0.93 13.11
C PRO A 61 -26.55 1.44 13.48
N ASN A 62 -25.87 0.79 14.42
CA ASN A 62 -24.55 1.09 14.95
C ASN A 62 -23.50 -0.04 14.74
N ALA A 63 -23.78 -1.03 13.89
CA ALA A 63 -22.84 -2.12 13.59
C ALA A 63 -21.53 -1.61 12.96
N LEU A 64 -21.63 -0.60 12.09
CA LEU A 64 -20.49 0.03 11.41
C LEU A 64 -19.63 0.84 12.41
N ASP A 65 -20.26 1.53 13.36
CA ASP A 65 -19.54 2.26 14.41
C ASP A 65 -18.74 1.31 15.31
N ARG A 66 -19.33 0.15 15.65
CA ARG A 66 -18.64 -0.89 16.42
C ARG A 66 -17.45 -1.49 15.67
N LEU A 67 -17.55 -1.64 14.35
CA LEU A 67 -16.49 -2.20 13.51
C LEU A 67 -15.33 -1.21 13.34
N ASN A 68 -15.64 0.07 13.10
CA ASN A 68 -14.66 1.16 13.08
C ASN A 68 -13.94 1.33 14.43
N THR A 69 -14.65 1.11 15.55
CA THR A 69 -14.05 1.15 16.89
C THR A 69 -13.08 -0.03 17.08
N LEU A 70 -13.46 -1.24 16.65
CA LEU A 70 -12.59 -2.42 16.74
C LEU A 70 -11.33 -2.28 15.87
N GLU A 71 -11.41 -1.72 14.68
CA GLU A 71 -10.25 -1.49 13.81
C GLU A 71 -9.27 -0.46 14.38
N GLN A 72 -9.79 0.61 14.99
CA GLN A 72 -8.97 1.60 15.69
C GLN A 72 -8.30 1.02 16.93
N GLU A 73 -8.99 0.17 17.70
CA GLU A 73 -8.40 -0.50 18.85
C GLU A 73 -7.32 -1.51 18.45
N LEU A 74 -7.51 -2.23 17.34
CA LEU A 74 -6.50 -3.16 16.82
C LEU A 74 -5.25 -2.43 16.33
N SER A 75 -5.40 -1.35 15.55
CA SER A 75 -4.26 -0.52 15.12
C SER A 75 -3.50 0.07 16.32
N ARG A 76 -4.23 0.53 17.34
CA ARG A 76 -3.65 1.04 18.58
C ARG A 76 -2.90 -0.05 19.36
N LEU A 77 -3.44 -1.27 19.42
CA LEU A 77 -2.78 -2.41 20.08
C LEU A 77 -1.50 -2.80 19.36
N THR A 78 -1.47 -2.81 18.02
CA THR A 78 -0.28 -3.13 17.24
C THR A 78 0.84 -2.10 17.46
N ALA A 79 0.54 -0.81 17.34
CA ALA A 79 1.54 0.24 17.60
C ALA A 79 2.07 0.22 19.05
N LYS A 80 1.22 -0.17 20.01
CA LYS A 80 1.63 -0.32 21.41
C LYS A 80 2.53 -1.54 21.62
N THR A 81 2.28 -2.62 20.91
CA THR A 81 3.14 -3.83 20.93
C THR A 81 4.52 -3.52 20.39
N GLU A 82 4.63 -2.89 19.22
CA GLU A 82 5.92 -2.50 18.62
C GLU A 82 6.71 -1.54 19.53
N GLN A 83 6.01 -0.59 20.16
CA GLN A 83 6.62 0.33 21.12
C GLN A 83 7.14 -0.41 22.37
N LEU A 84 6.39 -1.39 22.89
CA LEU A 84 6.79 -2.17 24.06
C LEU A 84 7.96 -3.11 23.73
N GLU A 85 7.96 -3.72 22.54
CA GLU A 85 9.06 -4.55 22.06
C GLU A 85 10.35 -3.74 21.94
N PHE A 86 10.32 -2.59 21.26
CA PHE A 86 11.52 -1.75 21.14
C PHE A 86 12.00 -1.23 22.51
N ARG A 87 11.07 -0.92 23.41
CA ARG A 87 11.41 -0.50 24.77
C ARG A 87 12.07 -1.64 25.56
N ILE A 88 11.54 -2.86 25.47
CA ILE A 88 12.12 -4.06 26.09
C ILE A 88 13.51 -4.29 25.53
N ASP A 89 13.69 -4.28 24.21
CA ASP A 89 15.00 -4.50 23.57
C ASP A 89 16.04 -3.48 23.99
N ARG A 90 15.64 -2.21 24.17
CA ARG A 90 16.55 -1.18 24.67
C ARG A 90 16.91 -1.42 26.14
N ILE A 91 15.96 -1.78 26.98
CA ILE A 91 16.18 -2.05 28.40
C ILE A 91 17.06 -3.30 28.59
N VAL A 92 16.82 -4.36 27.82
CA VAL A 92 17.64 -5.58 27.87
C VAL A 92 19.07 -5.29 27.45
N ARG A 93 19.27 -4.54 26.36
CA ARG A 93 20.62 -4.14 25.91
C ARG A 93 21.34 -3.27 26.93
N ASP A 94 20.68 -2.23 27.44
CA ASP A 94 21.27 -1.34 28.45
C ASP A 94 21.58 -2.10 29.75
N GLY A 95 20.65 -2.93 30.22
CA GLY A 95 20.82 -3.75 31.41
C GLY A 95 21.96 -4.74 31.28
N THR A 96 22.05 -5.44 30.15
CA THR A 96 23.13 -6.41 29.89
C THR A 96 24.49 -5.72 29.86
N ASN A 97 24.61 -4.58 29.17
CA ASN A 97 25.86 -3.81 29.13
C ASN A 97 26.29 -3.34 30.52
N ARG A 98 25.34 -2.87 31.34
CA ARG A 98 25.62 -2.43 32.71
C ARG A 98 26.00 -3.58 33.64
N ILE A 99 25.41 -4.76 33.46
CA ILE A 99 25.79 -5.95 34.21
C ILE A 99 27.21 -6.37 33.83
N GLY A 100 27.56 -6.36 32.56
CA GLY A 100 28.93 -6.68 32.11
C GLY A 100 29.98 -5.72 32.67
N ASP A 101 29.69 -4.42 32.72
CA ASP A 101 30.59 -3.44 33.37
C ASP A 101 30.77 -3.73 34.87
N LEU A 102 29.68 -4.10 35.56
CA LEU A 102 29.73 -4.45 36.99
C LEU A 102 30.49 -5.76 37.23
N GLU A 103 30.30 -6.77 36.39
CA GLU A 103 31.03 -8.05 36.44
C GLU A 103 32.54 -7.84 36.24
N PHE A 104 32.91 -7.04 35.24
CA PHE A 104 34.31 -6.70 34.99
C PHE A 104 34.95 -6.01 36.19
N ARG A 105 34.29 -4.98 36.74
CA ARG A 105 34.76 -4.24 37.91
C ARG A 105 34.83 -5.12 39.16
N LEU A 106 33.91 -6.06 39.32
CA LEU A 106 33.90 -6.97 40.47
C LEU A 106 35.12 -7.90 40.43
N VAL A 107 35.41 -8.52 39.28
CA VAL A 107 36.56 -9.41 39.14
C VAL A 107 37.89 -8.67 39.33
N GLU A 108 37.99 -7.43 38.84
CA GLU A 108 39.17 -6.58 39.07
C GLU A 108 39.37 -6.29 40.58
N LEU A 109 38.29 -6.03 41.31
CA LEU A 109 38.34 -5.77 42.76
C LEU A 109 38.60 -7.02 43.60
N GLU A 110 38.09 -8.18 43.17
CA GLU A 110 38.24 -9.47 43.86
C GLU A 110 39.56 -10.17 43.50
N GLY A 111 40.35 -9.62 42.58
CA GLY A 111 41.64 -10.17 42.15
C GLY A 111 41.51 -11.46 41.33
N GLY A 112 40.35 -11.67 40.70
CA GLY A 112 40.08 -12.83 39.83
C GLY A 112 40.67 -12.67 38.43
N ASP A 113 40.63 -13.76 37.66
CA ASP A 113 41.09 -13.77 36.27
C ASP A 113 39.97 -13.32 35.32
N LEU A 114 40.14 -12.15 34.69
CA LEU A 114 39.20 -11.59 33.71
C LEU A 114 38.98 -12.50 32.50
N SER A 115 39.92 -13.40 32.21
CA SER A 115 39.87 -14.34 31.08
C SER A 115 38.81 -15.44 31.28
N GLN A 116 38.29 -15.58 32.50
CA GLN A 116 37.26 -16.55 32.85
C GLN A 116 35.85 -15.95 32.86
N LEU A 117 35.72 -14.65 32.63
CA LEU A 117 34.41 -14.01 32.42
C LEU A 117 33.88 -14.43 31.05
N GLY A 118 32.77 -15.16 31.05
CA GLY A 118 32.01 -15.50 29.83
C GLY A 118 31.20 -14.30 29.31
N GLU A 119 30.37 -14.53 28.30
CA GLU A 119 29.41 -13.51 27.85
C GLU A 119 28.38 -13.24 28.95
N THR A 120 28.18 -11.96 29.29
CA THR A 120 27.19 -11.55 30.28
C THR A 120 25.80 -12.02 29.85
N THR A 121 25.14 -12.79 30.71
CA THR A 121 23.79 -13.32 30.44
C THR A 121 22.80 -12.17 30.27
N THR A 122 22.04 -12.18 29.18
CA THR A 122 21.07 -11.11 28.92
C THR A 122 19.97 -11.08 29.97
N LEU A 123 19.49 -9.88 30.30
CA LEU A 123 18.39 -9.67 31.25
C LEU A 123 17.04 -10.06 30.63
N GLY A 124 16.84 -11.35 30.36
CA GLY A 124 15.66 -11.88 29.66
C GLY A 124 15.55 -13.40 29.62
N GLY A 125 16.55 -14.14 30.12
CA GLY A 125 16.59 -15.60 30.08
C GLY A 125 16.97 -16.13 28.69
N GLU A 126 17.68 -17.24 28.68
CA GLU A 126 18.09 -17.95 27.47
C GLU A 126 16.85 -18.64 26.84
N ASP A 127 16.72 -18.55 25.51
CA ASP A 127 15.76 -19.26 24.64
C ASP A 127 14.25 -19.17 24.95
N VAL A 128 13.61 -18.10 24.47
CA VAL A 128 12.24 -18.21 23.95
C VAL A 128 12.35 -18.53 22.45
N PRO A 129 11.76 -19.62 21.93
CA PRO A 129 11.82 -19.94 20.51
C PRO A 129 11.23 -18.79 19.69
N ARG A 130 12.09 -18.06 18.97
CA ARG A 130 11.70 -17.11 17.93
C ARG A 130 10.95 -17.89 16.85
N PRO A 131 9.82 -17.39 16.30
CA PRO A 131 9.26 -17.95 15.07
C PRO A 131 10.37 -18.00 14.02
N ALA A 132 10.52 -19.13 13.32
CA ALA A 132 11.60 -19.31 12.36
C ALA A 132 11.62 -18.14 11.35
N PRO A 133 12.82 -17.61 10.99
CA PRO A 133 12.92 -16.62 9.94
C PRO A 133 12.38 -17.21 8.62
N PRO A 134 11.76 -16.41 7.74
CA PRO A 134 11.42 -16.88 6.41
C PRO A 134 12.69 -17.40 5.73
N VAL A 135 12.57 -18.58 5.11
CA VAL A 135 13.66 -19.25 4.38
C VAL A 135 14.28 -18.26 3.38
N PRO A 136 15.62 -18.14 3.31
CA PRO A 136 16.24 -17.26 2.33
C PRO A 136 16.03 -17.81 0.93
N GLY A 137 15.16 -17.16 0.16
CA GLY A 137 15.29 -17.11 -1.30
C GLY A 137 16.62 -16.43 -1.66
N PRO A 138 17.17 -16.66 -2.86
CA PRO A 138 18.47 -16.11 -3.23
C PRO A 138 18.41 -14.58 -3.20
N GLY A 139 19.25 -13.93 -2.39
CA GLY A 139 19.40 -12.46 -2.43
C GLY A 139 19.99 -11.99 -3.77
N PRO A 140 19.93 -10.69 -4.12
CA PRO A 140 19.47 -9.54 -3.34
C PRO A 140 18.18 -8.94 -3.95
N GLU A 141 17.06 -8.85 -3.22
CA GLU A 141 15.87 -8.13 -3.74
C GLU A 141 15.91 -6.63 -3.43
N THR A 142 16.84 -6.17 -2.59
CA THR A 142 16.95 -4.76 -2.20
C THR A 142 17.37 -3.81 -3.34
N PRO A 143 18.28 -4.16 -4.28
CA PRO A 143 18.59 -3.30 -5.42
C PRO A 143 17.43 -3.25 -6.43
N GLN A 144 16.76 -4.38 -6.68
CA GLN A 144 15.60 -4.42 -7.58
C GLN A 144 14.40 -3.66 -7.00
N LEU A 145 14.13 -3.77 -5.70
CA LEU A 145 13.10 -2.98 -5.02
C LEU A 145 13.46 -1.50 -5.00
N ALA A 146 14.72 -1.12 -4.76
CA ALA A 146 15.14 0.29 -4.80
C ALA A 146 15.10 0.89 -6.22
N VAL A 147 15.39 0.10 -7.26
CA VAL A 147 15.25 0.52 -8.66
C VAL A 147 13.77 0.65 -9.05
N ALA A 148 12.92 -0.28 -8.61
CA ALA A 148 11.48 -0.21 -8.83
C ALA A 148 10.85 0.97 -8.06
N GLU A 149 11.28 1.21 -6.82
CA GLU A 149 10.90 2.36 -6.00
C GLU A 149 11.17 3.67 -6.75
N GLN A 150 12.42 3.91 -7.17
CA GLN A 150 12.73 5.15 -7.88
C GLN A 150 11.95 5.28 -9.19
N ALA A 151 11.81 4.19 -9.95
CA ALA A 151 11.07 4.21 -11.22
C ALA A 151 9.57 4.52 -11.02
N ASP A 152 8.94 3.95 -10.00
CA ASP A 152 7.53 4.21 -9.68
C ASP A 152 7.31 5.65 -9.21
N PHE A 153 8.25 6.18 -8.43
CA PHE A 153 8.23 7.58 -8.00
C PHE A 153 8.35 8.53 -9.21
N ASP A 154 9.33 8.29 -10.08
CA ASP A 154 9.59 9.11 -11.27
C ASP A 154 8.40 9.06 -12.24
N ALA A 155 7.76 7.89 -12.39
CA ALA A 155 6.56 7.73 -13.21
C ALA A 155 5.37 8.54 -12.65
N ALA A 156 5.16 8.51 -11.33
CA ALA A 156 4.12 9.31 -10.67
C ALA A 156 4.38 10.82 -10.84
N GLN A 157 5.64 11.25 -10.73
CA GLN A 157 6.00 12.65 -10.94
C GLN A 157 5.80 13.08 -12.40
N ALA A 158 6.15 12.23 -13.36
CA ALA A 158 5.92 12.52 -14.78
C ALA A 158 4.43 12.73 -15.11
N LEU A 159 3.50 12.03 -14.44
CA LEU A 159 2.07 12.29 -14.59
C LEU A 159 1.71 13.72 -14.15
N LEU A 160 2.26 14.17 -13.02
CA LEU A 160 2.03 15.51 -12.51
C LEU A 160 2.62 16.58 -13.44
N ASP A 161 3.83 16.36 -13.94
CA ASP A 161 4.52 17.27 -14.87
C ASP A 161 3.77 17.38 -16.21
N ASN A 162 3.10 16.31 -16.64
CA ASN A 162 2.25 16.28 -17.83
C ASN A 162 0.83 16.86 -17.58
N GLY A 163 0.52 17.28 -16.36
CA GLY A 163 -0.78 17.84 -15.97
C GLY A 163 -1.86 16.80 -15.67
N ASP A 164 -1.54 15.51 -15.70
CA ASP A 164 -2.45 14.44 -15.24
C ASP A 164 -2.42 14.34 -13.71
N ALA A 165 -3.05 15.31 -13.07
CA ALA A 165 -3.11 15.39 -11.62
C ALA A 165 -3.88 14.21 -11.00
N ALA A 166 -4.90 13.67 -11.69
CA ALA A 166 -5.66 12.52 -11.21
C ALA A 166 -4.79 11.26 -11.18
N GLY A 167 -4.13 10.95 -12.30
CA GLY A 167 -3.21 9.83 -12.40
C GLY A 167 -2.04 9.96 -11.42
N ALA A 168 -1.47 11.15 -11.27
CA ALA A 168 -0.38 11.40 -10.31
C ALA A 168 -0.81 11.11 -8.86
N ALA A 169 -2.00 11.57 -8.46
CA ALA A 169 -2.51 11.33 -7.11
C ALA A 169 -2.69 9.83 -6.82
N GLU A 170 -3.20 9.07 -7.77
CA GLU A 170 -3.35 7.61 -7.65
C GLU A 170 -1.98 6.91 -7.61
N ALA A 171 -1.04 7.31 -8.46
CA ALA A 171 0.29 6.72 -8.53
C ALA A 171 1.08 6.97 -7.22
N PHE A 172 1.06 8.18 -6.66
CA PHE A 172 1.70 8.45 -5.37
C PHE A 172 0.99 7.75 -4.20
N ALA A 173 -0.34 7.57 -4.26
CA ALA A 173 -1.06 6.78 -3.27
C ALA A 173 -0.66 5.30 -3.32
N ALA A 174 -0.45 4.73 -4.51
CA ALA A 174 0.07 3.39 -4.67
C ALA A 174 1.54 3.30 -4.20
N TYR A 175 2.37 4.26 -4.57
CA TYR A 175 3.79 4.33 -4.16
C TYR A 175 3.97 4.22 -2.65
N THR A 176 3.23 5.04 -1.89
CA THR A 176 3.31 5.06 -0.42
C THR A 176 2.79 3.78 0.26
N GLN A 177 1.94 3.02 -0.42
CA GLN A 177 1.49 1.70 0.04
C GLN A 177 2.51 0.60 -0.29
N THR A 178 3.14 0.66 -1.47
CA THR A 178 4.13 -0.31 -1.92
C THR A 178 5.47 -0.13 -1.20
N TYR A 179 5.86 1.11 -0.90
CA TYR A 179 7.16 1.47 -0.33
C TYR A 179 7.02 2.30 0.97
N PRO A 180 6.35 1.79 2.02
CA PRO A 180 6.06 2.57 3.23
C PRO A 180 7.31 2.97 4.04
N GLY A 181 8.45 2.30 3.82
CA GLY A 181 9.73 2.62 4.44
C GLY A 181 10.66 3.48 3.58
N SER A 182 10.22 3.91 2.40
CA SER A 182 11.06 4.69 1.49
C SER A 182 11.43 6.05 2.08
N PRO A 183 12.67 6.55 1.88
CA PRO A 183 13.05 7.91 2.24
C PRO A 183 12.26 8.98 1.45
N LEU A 184 11.62 8.61 0.34
CA LEU A 184 10.81 9.49 -0.50
C LEU A 184 9.33 9.52 -0.09
N VAL A 185 8.89 8.74 0.91
CA VAL A 185 7.47 8.72 1.34
C VAL A 185 6.94 10.11 1.67
N ALA A 186 7.70 10.91 2.41
CA ALA A 186 7.29 12.28 2.74
C ALA A 186 7.18 13.17 1.50
N GLU A 187 8.06 13.00 0.52
CA GLU A 187 7.98 13.67 -0.78
C GLU A 187 6.76 13.20 -1.58
N ALA A 188 6.52 11.90 -1.65
CA ALA A 188 5.39 11.31 -2.37
C ALA A 188 4.04 11.81 -1.82
N HIS A 189 3.89 11.88 -0.49
CA HIS A 189 2.70 12.48 0.13
C HIS A 189 2.58 13.98 -0.21
N TYR A 190 3.69 14.72 -0.24
CA TYR A 190 3.66 16.14 -0.63
C TYR A 190 3.22 16.32 -2.09
N LEU A 191 3.78 15.54 -3.02
CA LEU A 191 3.43 15.58 -4.44
C LEU A 191 1.99 15.10 -4.67
N ARG A 192 1.52 14.09 -3.94
CA ARG A 192 0.10 13.70 -3.93
C ARG A 192 -0.79 14.85 -3.48
N GLY A 193 -0.40 15.58 -2.43
CA GLY A 193 -1.13 16.77 -1.97
C GLY A 193 -1.24 17.84 -3.04
N GLN A 194 -0.16 18.08 -3.81
CA GLN A 194 -0.18 19.00 -4.95
C GLN A 194 -1.10 18.53 -6.06
N ALA A 195 -1.07 17.25 -6.39
CA ALA A 195 -1.93 16.64 -7.39
C ALA A 195 -3.42 16.71 -7.01
N GLU A 196 -3.77 16.45 -5.75
CA GLU A 196 -5.14 16.56 -5.24
C GLU A 196 -5.60 18.04 -5.19
N ALA A 197 -4.72 18.96 -4.79
CA ALA A 197 -5.00 20.40 -4.79
C ALA A 197 -5.26 20.94 -6.21
N ALA A 198 -4.50 20.49 -7.21
CA ALA A 198 -4.70 20.88 -8.61
C ALA A 198 -6.08 20.45 -9.15
N GLN A 199 -6.70 19.44 -8.54
CA GLN A 199 -8.05 18.97 -8.86
C GLN A 199 -9.14 19.63 -8.01
N GLY A 200 -8.78 20.54 -7.10
CA GLY A 200 -9.71 21.13 -6.12
C GLY A 200 -10.17 20.15 -5.03
N GLN A 201 -9.48 19.00 -4.87
CA GLN A 201 -9.78 18.01 -3.85
C GLN A 201 -9.14 18.39 -2.52
N TRP A 202 -9.47 19.57 -2.00
CA TRP A 202 -8.80 20.19 -0.87
C TRP A 202 -8.77 19.33 0.40
N SER A 203 -9.79 18.50 0.61
CA SER A 203 -9.84 17.56 1.75
C SER A 203 -8.78 16.46 1.63
N ARG A 204 -8.58 15.92 0.42
CA ARG A 204 -7.55 14.92 0.15
C ARG A 204 -6.16 15.54 0.15
N ALA A 205 -6.05 16.74 -0.43
CA ALA A 205 -4.81 17.53 -0.41
C ALA A 205 -4.33 17.80 1.03
N ALA A 206 -5.23 18.29 1.90
CA ALA A 206 -4.93 18.52 3.31
C ALA A 206 -4.41 17.25 4.00
N ARG A 207 -5.09 16.11 3.81
CA ARG A 207 -4.64 14.82 4.39
C ARG A 207 -3.24 14.43 3.90
N ALA A 208 -2.99 14.52 2.60
CA ALA A 208 -1.69 14.17 2.02
C ALA A 208 -0.56 15.10 2.51
N TYR A 209 -0.80 16.41 2.59
CA TYR A 209 0.17 17.34 3.17
C TYR A 209 0.43 17.07 4.66
N LEU A 210 -0.61 16.71 5.41
CA LEU A 210 -0.45 16.32 6.81
C LEU A 210 0.36 15.03 6.96
N GLU A 211 0.13 14.03 6.11
CA GLU A 211 0.91 12.78 6.08
C GLU A 211 2.39 13.07 5.77
N SER A 212 2.65 13.93 4.78
CA SER A 212 4.01 14.38 4.45
C SER A 212 4.71 15.05 5.64
N PHE A 213 4.05 16.02 6.27
CA PHE A 213 4.60 16.71 7.44
C PHE A 213 4.78 15.78 8.63
N SER A 214 3.81 14.92 8.93
CA SER A 214 3.84 14.04 10.12
C SER A 214 4.88 12.94 9.97
N GLY A 215 5.13 12.45 8.76
CA GLY A 215 6.15 11.44 8.47
C GLY A 215 7.58 12.00 8.54
N SER A 216 7.78 13.29 8.28
CA SER A 216 9.08 13.94 8.41
C SER A 216 8.95 15.40 8.92
N PRO A 217 8.67 15.61 10.22
CA PRO A 217 8.36 16.93 10.77
C PRO A 217 9.51 17.94 10.73
N ASP A 218 10.75 17.45 10.69
CA ASP A 218 11.98 18.25 10.59
C ASP A 218 12.63 18.09 9.19
N GLY A 219 11.93 17.44 8.26
CA GLY A 219 12.43 17.16 6.92
C GLY A 219 12.45 18.40 6.02
N PRO A 220 13.13 18.31 4.86
CA PRO A 220 13.26 19.44 3.93
C PRO A 220 11.92 19.92 3.37
N ARG A 221 10.90 19.06 3.30
CA ARG A 221 9.54 19.41 2.88
C ARG A 221 8.63 19.88 4.00
N ALA A 222 8.99 19.70 5.27
CA ALA A 222 8.12 19.99 6.40
C ALA A 222 7.56 21.43 6.39
N PRO A 223 8.37 22.48 6.11
CA PRO A 223 7.85 23.85 6.07
C PRO A 223 6.80 24.05 4.97
N GLU A 224 7.07 23.51 3.78
CA GLU A 224 6.19 23.66 2.62
C GLU A 224 4.92 22.83 2.77
N ALA A 225 5.03 21.59 3.26
CA ALA A 225 3.88 20.72 3.53
C ALA A 225 2.94 21.32 4.58
N LEU A 226 3.49 21.86 5.69
CA LEU A 226 2.68 22.49 6.74
C LEU A 226 2.00 23.77 6.23
N TYR A 227 2.69 24.57 5.41
CA TYR A 227 2.11 25.73 4.75
C TYR A 227 0.96 25.35 3.81
N ARG A 228 1.18 24.35 2.94
CA ARG A 228 0.17 23.86 1.99
C ARG A 228 -1.03 23.20 2.67
N LEU A 229 -0.81 22.55 3.82
CA LEU A 229 -1.90 22.08 4.68
C LEU A 229 -2.75 23.27 5.15
N GLY A 230 -2.13 24.32 5.68
CA GLY A 230 -2.84 25.53 6.12
C GLY A 230 -3.67 26.18 5.02
N LEU A 231 -3.12 26.28 3.80
CA LEU A 231 -3.87 26.76 2.63
C LEU A 231 -5.04 25.83 2.25
N SER A 232 -4.82 24.51 2.27
CA SER A 232 -5.87 23.55 1.95
C SER A 232 -7.03 23.62 2.95
N LEU A 233 -6.74 23.86 4.24
CA LEU A 233 -7.76 24.10 5.27
C LEU A 233 -8.55 25.38 5.01
N ALA A 234 -7.88 26.45 4.54
CA ALA A 234 -8.54 27.68 4.17
C ALA A 234 -9.52 27.48 3.01
N GLU A 235 -9.13 26.73 1.97
CA GLU A 235 -9.99 26.37 0.83
C GLU A 235 -11.20 25.52 1.26
N LEU A 236 -11.06 24.73 2.33
CA LEU A 236 -12.17 23.98 2.94
C LEU A 236 -13.10 24.85 3.79
N GLY A 237 -12.82 26.15 3.95
CA GLY A 237 -13.55 27.05 4.84
C GLY A 237 -13.24 26.85 6.33
N GLN A 238 -12.24 26.02 6.67
CA GLN A 238 -11.79 25.75 8.04
C GLN A 238 -10.81 26.84 8.49
N ARG A 239 -11.34 28.06 8.58
CA ARG A 239 -10.53 29.27 8.77
C ARG A 239 -9.74 29.25 10.07
N ASP A 240 -10.34 28.80 11.17
CA ASP A 240 -9.69 28.82 12.48
C ASP A 240 -8.53 27.82 12.52
N GLU A 241 -8.72 26.61 11.97
CA GLU A 241 -7.70 25.59 11.81
C GLU A 241 -6.58 26.03 10.86
N ALA A 242 -6.95 26.69 9.75
CA ALA A 242 -5.99 27.29 8.83
C ALA A 242 -5.12 28.33 9.53
N CYS A 243 -5.72 29.25 10.30
CA CYS A 243 -5.00 30.27 11.05
C CYS A 243 -4.01 29.67 12.07
N ILE A 244 -4.43 28.63 12.78
CA ILE A 244 -3.57 27.92 13.74
C ILE A 244 -2.41 27.24 13.01
N THR A 245 -2.70 26.53 11.93
CA THR A 245 -1.70 25.78 11.16
C THR A 245 -0.68 26.70 10.50
N LEU A 246 -1.14 27.77 9.86
CA LEU A 246 -0.26 28.76 9.23
C LEU A 246 0.62 29.49 10.25
N ARG A 247 0.10 29.75 11.47
CA ARG A 247 0.92 30.33 12.54
C ARG A 247 2.04 29.38 12.95
N GLU A 248 1.76 28.08 12.99
CA GLU A 248 2.76 27.06 13.34
C GLU A 248 3.94 27.05 12.36
N VAL A 249 3.70 27.31 11.06
CA VAL A 249 4.76 27.43 10.05
C VAL A 249 5.80 28.48 10.46
N SER A 250 5.35 29.66 10.88
CA SER A 250 6.26 30.74 11.29
C SER A 250 6.95 30.49 12.63
N VAL A 251 6.31 29.74 13.52
CA VAL A 251 6.89 29.38 14.82
C VAL A 251 7.98 28.31 14.64
N ARG A 252 7.71 27.27 13.84
CA ARG A 252 8.66 26.15 13.65
C ARG A 252 9.75 26.43 12.63
N PHE A 253 9.43 27.16 11.56
CA PHE A 253 10.33 27.35 10.42
C PHE A 253 10.53 28.85 10.11
N PRO A 254 11.13 29.62 11.03
CA PRO A 254 11.25 31.06 10.87
C PRO A 254 12.14 31.45 9.68
N GLY A 255 11.77 32.54 8.99
CA GLY A 255 12.63 33.21 8.02
C GLY A 255 12.67 32.62 6.60
N GLY A 256 11.95 31.53 6.31
CA GLY A 256 11.83 30.94 4.98
C GLY A 256 10.63 31.41 4.16
N ALA A 257 10.64 31.12 2.85
CA ALA A 257 9.52 31.44 1.95
C ALA A 257 8.15 30.88 2.45
N PRO A 258 8.05 29.65 2.98
CA PRO A 258 6.80 29.14 3.55
C PRO A 258 6.31 29.96 4.75
N SER A 259 7.21 30.41 5.63
CA SER A 259 6.83 31.27 6.76
C SER A 259 6.37 32.65 6.30
N ILE A 260 6.98 33.20 5.26
CA ILE A 260 6.53 34.49 4.69
C ILE A 260 5.14 34.31 4.07
N GLY A 261 4.96 33.29 3.23
CA GLY A 261 3.66 32.96 2.62
C GLY A 261 2.57 32.69 3.66
N ALA A 262 2.90 31.98 4.74
CA ALA A 262 1.97 31.70 5.81
C ALA A 262 1.50 32.97 6.53
N ASN A 263 2.39 33.94 6.78
CA ASN A 263 2.01 35.22 7.37
C ASN A 263 1.12 36.05 6.43
N THR A 264 1.40 36.04 5.13
CA THR A 264 0.54 36.69 4.13
C THR A 264 -0.85 36.07 4.13
N ALA A 265 -0.94 34.74 4.01
CA ALA A 265 -2.21 34.01 4.02
C ALA A 265 -3.01 34.23 5.32
N ARG A 266 -2.34 34.32 6.48
CA ARG A 266 -2.99 34.68 7.75
C ARG A 266 -3.61 36.08 7.72
N GLY A 267 -2.93 37.04 7.08
CA GLY A 267 -3.47 38.39 6.89
C GLY A 267 -4.72 38.40 6.01
N GLU A 268 -4.69 37.66 4.90
CA GLU A 268 -5.82 37.52 3.97
C GLU A 268 -7.04 36.85 4.63
N LEU A 269 -6.80 35.87 5.51
CA LEU A 269 -7.85 35.18 6.27
C LEU A 269 -8.35 35.98 7.49
N ALA A 270 -7.78 37.15 7.76
CA ALA A 270 -8.04 37.95 8.96
C ALA A 270 -7.91 37.11 10.25
N CYS A 271 -6.81 36.36 10.33
CA CYS A 271 -6.48 35.56 11.51
C CYS A 271 -6.17 36.45 12.72
N PRO A 272 -6.51 36.00 13.94
CA PRO A 272 -6.12 36.68 15.17
C PRO A 272 -4.62 36.59 15.45
#